data_AF-A0A7C5ICN6-F1
#
_entry.id   AF-A0A7C5ICN6-F1
#
_cell.length_a   1.000
_cell.length_b   1.000
_cell.length_c   1.000
_cell.angle_alpha   90.00
_cell.angle_beta   90.00
_cell.angle_gamma   90.00
#
_symmetry.space_group_name_H-M   'P 1'
#
loop_
_entity.id
_entity.type
_entity.pdbx_description
1 polymer ?
#
loop_
_entity_poly.entity_id
_entity_poly.type
_entity_poly.pdbx_seq_one_letter_code
_entity_poly.pdbx_strand_id
1 'polypeptide(L)'
;MKKKLTARELELHAVNVRPARGRPTAPLASQAMGMRVRRGLGPEKTSQDTPFGHDIEDDLAEELADWLGHYAFRLFLRGAIQKSGSFRPEETTRYLTRERAHLYAQALVDMGLARKISPKNYMLKWRFDNFGSTLEWYVAHELKKRFAFDVATGVKLHTRGAGGDLDIVAAAEGKLVYIELKSSPPRNLSSSEVASFCDRVNLLRPDLSLFVIDTALRLSDKVLPMLMQEFRQRGLGQGNPRRIANQVWELTAHVYAVNGQRDLMANIGKAIAAGFLALSPFSGG
;
A
#
# COMPACT_ATOMS: atom_id res chain seq x y z
N MET A 1 -38.21 32.43 -24.50
CA MET A 1 -37.40 31.56 -25.38
C MET A 1 -36.01 32.17 -25.52
N LYS A 2 -34.93 31.47 -25.13
CA LYS A 2 -33.56 31.98 -25.36
C LYS A 2 -33.27 31.89 -26.86
N LYS A 3 -32.92 33.02 -27.48
CA LYS A 3 -32.57 33.12 -28.91
C LYS A 3 -31.36 32.21 -29.17
N LYS A 4 -31.48 31.25 -30.11
CA LYS A 4 -30.34 30.41 -30.51
C LYS A 4 -29.36 31.29 -31.27
N LEU A 5 -28.10 31.28 -30.83
CA LEU A 5 -27.02 31.99 -31.50
C LEU A 5 -26.75 31.34 -32.86
N THR A 6 -26.43 32.17 -33.85
CA THR A 6 -25.92 31.75 -35.15
C THR A 6 -24.49 31.19 -35.02
N ALA A 7 -24.04 30.40 -35.99
CA ALA A 7 -22.67 29.84 -35.99
C ALA A 7 -21.59 30.92 -35.85
N ARG A 8 -21.77 32.06 -36.55
CA ARG A 8 -20.88 33.22 -36.46
C ARG A 8 -20.83 33.84 -35.06
N GLU A 9 -21.98 33.92 -34.38
CA GLU A 9 -22.05 34.43 -33.01
C GLU A 9 -21.43 33.44 -32.00
N LEU A 10 -21.53 32.13 -32.25
CA LEU A 10 -20.85 31.10 -31.45
C LEU A 10 -19.33 31.17 -31.60
N GLU A 11 -18.81 31.39 -32.80
CA GLU A 11 -17.37 31.55 -33.04
C GLU A 11 -16.84 32.85 -32.42
N LEU A 12 -17.53 33.98 -32.62
CA LEU A 12 -17.18 35.25 -31.96
C LEU A 12 -17.20 35.12 -30.44
N HIS A 13 -18.15 34.38 -29.88
CA HIS A 13 -18.18 34.11 -28.44
C HIS A 13 -16.98 33.25 -28.02
N ALA A 14 -16.66 32.17 -28.75
CA ALA A 14 -15.53 31.29 -28.44
C ALA A 14 -14.17 32.02 -28.49
N VAL A 15 -13.97 32.93 -29.46
CA VAL A 15 -12.75 33.75 -29.57
C VAL A 15 -12.58 34.69 -28.38
N ASN A 16 -13.68 35.21 -27.84
CA ASN A 16 -13.67 36.17 -26.74
C ASN A 16 -13.72 35.52 -25.35
N VAL A 17 -14.15 34.26 -25.26
CA VAL A 17 -14.04 33.47 -24.03
C VAL A 17 -12.58 33.14 -23.83
N ARG A 18 -11.95 33.82 -22.86
CA ARG A 18 -10.65 33.38 -22.37
C ARG A 18 -10.81 31.95 -21.85
N PRO A 19 -9.94 31.00 -22.26
CA PRO A 19 -9.95 29.69 -21.65
C PRO A 19 -9.81 29.91 -20.14
N ALA A 20 -10.66 29.24 -19.36
CA ALA A 20 -10.51 29.25 -17.92
C ALA A 20 -9.04 28.94 -17.64
N ARG A 21 -8.35 29.82 -16.89
CA ARG A 21 -6.98 29.52 -16.47
C ARG A 21 -7.03 28.15 -15.81
N GLY A 22 -6.51 27.14 -16.49
CA GLY A 22 -6.35 25.83 -15.89
C GLY A 22 -5.64 26.07 -14.56
N ARG A 23 -6.10 25.42 -13.48
CA ARG A 23 -5.27 25.36 -12.27
C ARG A 23 -3.88 24.96 -12.74
N PRO A 24 -2.81 25.65 -12.30
CA PRO A 24 -1.45 25.22 -12.60
C PRO A 24 -1.40 23.74 -12.24
N THR A 25 -1.30 22.87 -13.24
CA THR A 25 -0.98 21.47 -12.98
C THR A 25 0.47 21.52 -12.54
N ALA A 26 0.68 21.45 -11.23
CA ALA A 26 2.00 21.14 -10.71
C ALA A 26 2.57 19.96 -11.53
N PRO A 27 3.87 19.95 -11.84
CA PRO A 27 4.49 18.82 -12.53
C PRO A 27 4.02 17.54 -11.84
N LEU A 28 3.40 16.63 -12.60
CA LEU A 28 2.90 15.39 -12.03
C LEU A 28 4.13 14.64 -11.50
N ALA A 29 4.22 14.54 -10.17
CA ALA A 29 5.39 14.01 -9.48
C ALA A 29 5.69 12.54 -9.78
N SER A 30 4.82 11.84 -10.54
CA SER A 30 4.91 10.41 -10.84
C SER A 30 3.88 9.99 -11.92
N GLN A 31 4.16 8.94 -12.68
CA GLN A 31 3.22 8.33 -13.64
C GLN A 31 1.93 7.86 -12.97
N ALA A 32 2.02 7.20 -11.81
CA ALA A 32 0.90 6.74 -10.99
C ALA A 32 -0.04 7.90 -10.59
N MET A 33 0.53 9.05 -10.22
CA MET A 33 -0.25 10.27 -9.93
C MET A 33 -0.93 10.81 -11.20
N GLY A 34 -0.21 10.85 -12.31
CA GLY A 34 -0.75 11.29 -13.60
C GLY A 34 -1.89 10.43 -14.12
N MET A 35 -1.79 9.10 -13.96
CA MET A 35 -2.84 8.14 -14.32
C MET A 35 -4.15 8.40 -13.56
N ARG A 36 -4.08 8.96 -12.36
CA ARG A 36 -5.25 9.31 -11.54
C ARG A 36 -5.86 10.65 -11.94
N VAL A 37 -5.03 11.66 -12.18
CA VAL A 37 -5.51 12.96 -12.69
C VAL A 37 -6.24 12.79 -14.02
N ARG A 38 -5.73 11.95 -14.93
CA ARG A 38 -6.40 11.63 -16.19
C ARG A 38 -7.75 10.91 -16.02
N ARG A 39 -7.98 10.25 -14.88
CA ARG A 39 -9.26 9.65 -14.50
C ARG A 39 -10.21 10.66 -13.81
N GLY A 40 -9.83 11.94 -13.73
CA GLY A 40 -10.62 12.99 -13.08
C GLY A 40 -10.51 13.03 -11.56
N LEU A 41 -9.56 12.30 -10.98
CA LEU A 41 -9.30 12.34 -9.53
C LEU A 41 -8.41 13.54 -9.19
N GLY A 42 -8.57 14.10 -7.99
CA GLY A 42 -7.71 15.14 -7.43
C GLY A 42 -6.79 14.60 -6.34
N PRO A 43 -5.64 13.99 -6.70
CA PRO A 43 -4.67 13.54 -5.72
C PRO A 43 -4.08 14.64 -4.86
N GLU A 44 -3.86 14.33 -3.59
CA GLU A 44 -2.88 15.03 -2.77
C GLU A 44 -1.94 14.01 -2.14
N LYS A 45 -0.63 14.29 -2.15
CA LYS A 45 0.34 13.53 -1.37
C LYS A 45 0.27 14.04 0.07
N THR A 46 0.13 13.13 1.03
CA THR A 46 0.41 13.46 2.42
C THR A 46 1.89 13.20 2.72
N SER A 47 2.43 13.92 3.70
CA SER A 47 3.68 13.52 4.34
C SER A 47 3.44 12.18 5.04
N GLN A 48 4.14 11.13 4.64
CA GLN A 48 4.14 9.89 5.41
C GLN A 48 4.89 10.10 6.71
N ASP A 49 4.27 9.74 7.83
CA ASP A 49 4.93 9.61 9.12
C ASP A 49 5.73 8.30 9.10
N THR A 50 6.95 8.35 8.57
CA THR A 50 7.84 7.18 8.50
C THR A 50 8.84 7.17 9.65
N PRO A 51 9.35 6.00 10.05
CA PRO A 51 10.11 5.93 11.28
C PRO A 51 11.51 6.55 11.26
N PHE A 52 11.91 7.09 10.12
CA PHE A 52 13.31 7.34 9.80
C PHE A 52 13.53 8.77 9.28
N GLY A 53 12.47 9.59 9.20
CA GLY A 53 12.50 10.91 8.59
C GLY A 53 12.28 10.89 7.08
N HIS A 54 12.15 12.06 6.46
CA HIS A 54 11.94 12.18 5.01
C HIS A 54 13.22 11.94 4.20
N ASP A 55 14.40 12.07 4.83
CA ASP A 55 15.71 12.02 4.20
C ASP A 55 16.58 10.96 4.86
N ILE A 56 16.29 9.69 4.59
CA ILE A 56 17.17 8.60 5.01
C ILE A 56 18.25 8.43 3.95
N GLU A 57 19.49 8.22 4.38
CA GLU A 57 20.57 7.88 3.46
C GLU A 57 20.24 6.57 2.74
N ASP A 58 20.55 6.49 1.44
CA ASP A 58 20.19 5.34 0.59
C ASP A 58 20.73 4.02 1.16
N ASP A 59 21.94 4.00 1.72
CA ASP A 59 22.52 2.78 2.31
C ASP A 59 21.74 2.29 3.53
N LEU A 60 21.31 3.22 4.40
CA LEU A 60 20.45 2.89 5.55
C LEU A 60 19.07 2.41 5.09
N ALA A 61 18.56 2.93 3.99
CA ALA A 61 17.30 2.48 3.38
C ALA A 61 17.36 1.02 2.98
N GLU A 62 18.42 0.66 2.26
CA GLU A 62 18.63 -0.71 1.75
C GLU A 62 18.84 -1.68 2.93
N GLU A 63 19.68 -1.33 3.91
CA GLU A 63 19.91 -2.17 5.09
C GLU A 63 18.61 -2.43 5.87
N LEU A 64 17.82 -1.39 6.10
CA LEU A 64 16.56 -1.52 6.79
C LEU A 64 15.53 -2.34 5.98
N ALA A 65 15.48 -2.15 4.66
CA ALA A 65 14.60 -2.91 3.78
C ALA A 65 14.94 -4.41 3.86
N ASP A 66 16.22 -4.77 3.89
CA ASP A 66 16.66 -6.15 4.06
C ASP A 66 16.17 -6.75 5.39
N TRP A 67 16.30 -6.03 6.50
CA TRP A 67 15.73 -6.46 7.78
C TRP A 67 14.20 -6.61 7.72
N LEU A 68 13.50 -5.64 7.11
CA LEU A 68 12.05 -5.67 6.92
C LEU A 68 11.58 -6.79 5.99
N GLY A 69 12.46 -7.34 5.15
CA GLY A 69 12.22 -8.58 4.41
C GLY A 69 11.83 -9.76 5.31
N HIS A 70 12.36 -9.80 6.53
CA HIS A 70 12.09 -10.87 7.48
C HIS A 70 10.84 -10.61 8.32
N TYR A 71 9.83 -11.47 8.20
CA TYR A 71 8.59 -11.38 9.01
C TYR A 71 8.85 -11.33 10.52
N ALA A 72 9.87 -12.04 11.01
CA ALA A 72 10.26 -12.02 12.42
C ALA A 72 10.72 -10.62 12.90
N PHE A 73 11.46 -9.90 12.07
CA PHE A 73 11.87 -8.53 12.36
C PHE A 73 10.68 -7.57 12.31
N ARG A 74 9.79 -7.71 11.32
CA ARG A 74 8.54 -6.92 11.26
C ARG A 74 7.68 -7.10 12.51
N LEU A 75 7.54 -8.33 13.01
CA LEU A 75 6.87 -8.63 14.28
C LEU A 75 7.52 -7.91 15.47
N PHE A 76 8.85 -7.95 15.55
CA PHE A 76 9.62 -7.28 16.59
C PHE A 76 9.41 -5.77 16.54
N LEU A 77 9.64 -5.16 15.38
CA LEU A 77 9.57 -3.71 15.20
C LEU A 77 8.15 -3.18 15.47
N ARG A 78 7.12 -3.89 14.99
CA ARG A 78 5.72 -3.57 15.33
C ARG A 78 5.49 -3.56 16.84
N GLY A 79 6.05 -4.54 17.55
CA GLY A 79 5.98 -4.62 19.01
C GLY A 79 6.73 -3.49 19.71
N ALA A 80 7.90 -3.11 19.20
CA ALA A 80 8.69 -2.00 19.72
C ALA A 80 7.98 -0.66 19.53
N ILE A 81 7.37 -0.41 18.36
CA ILE A 81 6.59 0.80 18.05
C ILE A 81 5.41 0.98 19.03
N GLN A 82 4.75 -0.13 19.40
CA GLN A 82 3.65 -0.09 20.36
C GLN A 82 4.07 0.30 21.78
N LYS A 83 5.38 0.33 22.08
CA LYS A 83 5.92 0.79 23.36
C LYS A 83 6.21 2.29 23.24
N SER A 84 5.42 3.13 23.91
CA SER A 84 5.53 4.60 23.88
C SER A 84 6.80 5.20 24.54
N GLY A 85 7.75 4.34 24.95
CA GLY A 85 8.97 4.68 25.67
C GLY A 85 10.03 3.57 25.58
N SER A 86 10.84 3.41 26.62
CA SER A 86 11.84 2.33 26.64
C SER A 86 11.19 0.96 26.73
N PHE A 87 11.80 -0.04 26.10
CA PHE A 87 11.32 -1.42 26.09
C PHE A 87 12.44 -2.41 26.32
N ARG A 88 12.08 -3.58 26.85
CA ARG A 88 12.94 -4.77 26.84
C ARG A 88 12.69 -5.55 25.54
N PRO A 89 13.72 -6.04 24.83
CA PRO A 89 13.53 -6.70 23.55
C PRO A 89 12.54 -7.87 23.60
N GLU A 90 12.60 -8.68 24.65
CA GLU A 90 11.73 -9.84 24.87
C GLU A 90 10.25 -9.49 25.10
N GLU A 91 9.93 -8.24 25.42
CA GLU A 91 8.55 -7.78 25.67
C GLU A 91 7.87 -7.21 24.42
N THR A 92 8.61 -7.09 23.31
CA THR A 92 8.08 -6.59 22.03
C THR A 92 7.15 -7.61 21.38
N THR A 93 7.47 -8.90 21.48
CA THR A 93 6.67 -9.97 20.91
C THR A 93 6.96 -11.30 21.60
N ARG A 94 5.90 -12.08 21.85
CA ARG A 94 6.00 -13.44 22.43
C ARG A 94 6.51 -14.50 21.44
N TYR A 95 6.70 -14.15 20.17
CA TYR A 95 7.02 -15.10 19.09
C TYR A 95 8.51 -15.19 18.77
N LEU A 96 9.37 -14.51 19.53
CA LEU A 96 10.81 -14.54 19.34
C LEU A 96 11.51 -15.11 20.57
N THR A 97 12.64 -15.77 20.34
CA THR A 97 13.56 -16.10 21.44
C THR A 97 14.22 -14.83 21.95
N ARG A 98 14.75 -14.89 23.16
CA ARG A 98 15.43 -13.75 23.79
C ARG A 98 16.63 -13.29 22.94
N GLU A 99 17.40 -14.23 22.41
CA GLU A 99 18.59 -13.98 21.60
C GLU A 99 18.22 -13.23 20.32
N ARG A 100 17.19 -13.68 19.60
CA ARG A 100 16.71 -13.00 18.38
C ARG A 100 16.16 -11.61 18.66
N ALA A 101 15.40 -11.45 19.74
CA ALA A 101 14.89 -10.15 20.12
C ALA A 101 16.03 -9.16 20.44
N HIS A 102 17.07 -9.60 21.15
CA HIS A 102 18.25 -8.77 21.44
C HIS A 102 19.03 -8.44 20.17
N LEU A 103 19.18 -9.39 19.25
CA LEU A 103 19.83 -9.17 17.95
C LEU A 103 19.08 -8.07 17.16
N TYR A 104 17.75 -8.11 17.10
CA TYR A 104 16.98 -7.07 16.42
C TYR A 104 17.05 -5.71 17.12
N ALA A 105 17.05 -5.69 18.46
CA ALA A 105 17.23 -4.45 19.21
C ALA A 105 18.61 -3.82 18.95
N GLN A 106 19.65 -4.65 18.87
CA GLN A 106 21.01 -4.21 18.57
C GLN A 106 21.14 -3.73 17.13
N ALA A 107 20.55 -4.44 16.16
CA ALA A 107 20.52 -4.00 14.75
C ALA A 107 19.89 -2.61 14.61
N LEU A 108 18.79 -2.32 15.32
CA LEU A 108 18.20 -0.98 15.36
C LEU A 108 19.15 0.07 15.98
N VAL A 109 19.98 -0.30 16.96
CA VAL A 109 20.98 0.62 17.53
C VAL A 109 22.12 0.87 16.54
N ASP A 110 22.60 -0.18 15.88
CA ASP A 110 23.71 -0.11 14.92
C ASP A 110 23.33 0.73 13.69
N MET A 111 22.11 0.55 13.18
CA MET A 111 21.49 1.42 12.16
C MET A 111 21.18 2.85 12.67
N GLY A 112 21.42 3.14 13.94
CA GLY A 112 21.14 4.45 14.52
C GLY A 112 19.64 4.78 14.64
N LEU A 113 18.75 3.78 14.64
CA LEU A 113 17.30 3.93 14.73
C LEU A 113 16.76 3.81 16.17
N ALA A 114 17.56 3.22 17.05
CA ALA A 114 17.31 3.11 18.48
C ALA A 114 18.54 3.54 19.28
N ARG A 115 18.35 3.68 20.59
CA ARG A 115 19.42 3.88 21.57
C ARG A 115 19.30 2.86 22.69
N LYS A 116 20.45 2.37 23.14
CA LYS A 116 20.54 1.53 24.33
C LYS A 116 20.53 2.41 25.58
N ILE A 117 19.53 2.25 26.44
CA ILE A 117 19.37 3.01 27.69
C ILE A 117 20.08 2.30 28.84
N SER A 118 20.03 0.97 28.85
CA SER A 118 20.71 0.11 29.82
C SER A 118 21.03 -1.24 29.18
N PRO A 119 21.72 -2.17 29.85
CA PRO A 119 22.01 -3.49 29.29
C PRO A 119 20.78 -4.27 28.80
N LYS A 120 19.59 -3.98 29.34
CA LYS A 120 18.33 -4.67 29.03
C LYS A 120 17.27 -3.79 28.37
N ASN A 121 17.45 -2.47 28.36
CA ASN A 121 16.44 -1.52 27.89
C ASN A 121 16.93 -0.72 26.69
N TYR A 122 16.06 -0.63 25.69
CA TYR A 122 16.27 0.10 24.44
C TYR A 122 15.15 1.12 24.26
N MET A 123 15.37 2.12 23.43
CA MET A 123 14.32 3.07 23.04
C MET A 123 14.50 3.48 21.58
N LEU A 124 13.41 3.49 20.83
CA LEU A 124 13.42 4.04 19.46
C LEU A 124 13.77 5.53 19.53
N LYS A 125 14.57 6.02 18.57
CA LYS A 125 14.98 7.43 18.57
C LYS A 125 13.82 8.38 18.28
N TRP A 126 12.87 7.95 17.47
CA TRP A 126 11.66 8.70 17.15
C TRP A 126 10.41 7.94 17.62
N ARG A 127 9.32 8.67 17.79
CA ARG A 127 8.01 8.13 18.18
C ARG A 127 7.18 7.86 16.93
N PHE A 128 6.45 6.75 16.94
CA PHE A 128 5.58 6.34 15.84
C PHE A 128 4.25 5.90 16.39
N ASP A 129 3.18 6.29 15.72
CA ASP A 129 1.83 5.93 16.16
C ASP A 129 1.49 4.48 15.81
N ASN A 130 2.01 3.98 14.68
CA ASN A 130 1.72 2.63 14.21
C ASN A 130 2.79 2.09 13.22
N PHE A 131 2.79 0.77 13.02
CA PHE A 131 3.69 0.09 12.06
C PHE A 131 3.19 0.12 10.61
N GLY A 132 1.95 0.58 10.35
CA GLY A 132 1.36 0.65 9.01
C GLY A 132 2.21 1.48 8.06
N SER A 133 2.56 2.71 8.46
CA SER A 133 3.40 3.60 7.65
C SER A 133 4.78 3.01 7.33
N THR A 134 5.37 2.24 8.26
CA THR A 134 6.64 1.52 8.02
C THR A 134 6.48 0.45 6.95
N LEU A 135 5.38 -0.31 7.01
CA LEU A 135 5.08 -1.37 6.05
C LEU A 135 4.81 -0.79 4.66
N GLU A 136 4.07 0.32 4.59
CA GLU A 136 3.84 1.07 3.35
C GLU A 136 5.15 1.55 2.73
N TRP A 137 6.01 2.19 3.53
CA TRP A 137 7.32 2.65 3.08
C TRP A 137 8.16 1.49 2.53
N TYR A 138 8.23 0.38 3.26
CA TYR A 138 9.01 -0.80 2.86
C TYR A 138 8.54 -1.37 1.51
N VAL A 139 7.24 -1.64 1.37
CA VAL A 139 6.71 -2.19 0.12
C VAL A 139 6.89 -1.20 -1.04
N ALA A 140 6.73 0.10 -0.81
CA ALA A 140 6.95 1.10 -1.84
C ALA A 140 8.42 1.23 -2.26
N HIS A 141 9.36 1.17 -1.30
CA HIS A 141 10.80 1.15 -1.56
C HIS A 141 11.15 -0.05 -2.44
N GLU A 142 10.70 -1.24 -2.04
CA GLU A 142 10.95 -2.49 -2.76
C GLU A 142 10.33 -2.51 -4.17
N LEU A 143 9.12 -1.98 -4.34
CA LEU A 143 8.51 -1.83 -5.67
C LEU A 143 9.34 -0.93 -6.59
N LYS A 144 9.89 0.18 -6.08
CA LYS A 144 10.77 1.06 -6.84
C LYS A 144 12.09 0.38 -7.19
N LYS A 145 12.76 -0.20 -6.19
CA LYS A 145 14.13 -0.72 -6.32
C LYS A 145 14.19 -2.06 -7.01
N ARG A 146 13.36 -3.02 -6.60
CA ARG A 146 13.40 -4.41 -7.11
C ARG A 146 12.56 -4.61 -8.37
N PHE A 147 11.49 -3.83 -8.54
CA PHE A 147 10.54 -4.01 -9.64
C PHE A 147 10.44 -2.82 -10.60
N ALA A 148 11.21 -1.74 -10.37
CA ALA A 148 11.23 -0.55 -11.23
C ALA A 148 9.87 0.14 -11.42
N PHE A 149 8.97 0.05 -10.44
CA PHE A 149 7.69 0.75 -10.50
C PHE A 149 7.86 2.24 -10.20
N ASP A 150 7.05 3.07 -10.87
CA ASP A 150 6.76 4.42 -10.40
C ASP A 150 5.73 4.34 -9.27
N VAL A 151 6.09 4.76 -8.05
CA VAL A 151 5.26 4.55 -6.85
C VAL A 151 4.94 5.86 -6.14
N ALA A 152 3.66 6.02 -5.79
CA ALA A 152 3.14 7.04 -4.90
C ALA A 152 2.51 6.39 -3.66
N THR A 153 2.84 6.93 -2.48
CA THR A 153 2.34 6.46 -1.18
C THR A 153 1.62 7.59 -0.44
N GLY A 154 0.83 7.26 0.59
CA GLY A 154 0.13 8.26 1.42
C GLY A 154 -0.78 9.16 0.58
N VAL A 155 -1.57 8.57 -0.31
CA VAL A 155 -2.28 9.34 -1.33
C VAL A 155 -3.70 9.61 -0.87
N LYS A 156 -4.04 10.87 -0.61
CA LYS A 156 -5.42 11.28 -0.29
C LYS A 156 -6.28 11.41 -1.54
N LEU A 157 -7.49 10.87 -1.45
CA LEU A 157 -8.57 11.09 -2.43
C LEU A 157 -9.67 11.97 -1.82
N HIS A 158 -9.79 13.18 -2.34
CA HIS A 158 -10.88 14.10 -1.99
C HIS A 158 -12.10 13.82 -2.86
N THR A 159 -12.83 12.75 -2.56
CA THR A 159 -14.07 12.37 -3.26
C THR A 159 -15.21 12.17 -2.27
N ARG A 160 -16.36 12.81 -2.53
CA ARG A 160 -17.56 12.69 -1.69
C ARG A 160 -18.06 11.23 -1.70
N GLY A 161 -18.18 10.62 -0.52
CA GLY A 161 -18.80 9.30 -0.33
C GLY A 161 -17.89 8.07 -0.51
N ALA A 162 -16.65 8.25 -0.98
CA ALA A 162 -15.65 7.18 -1.13
C ALA A 162 -14.24 7.73 -0.87
N GLY A 163 -14.09 8.48 0.22
CA GLY A 163 -12.85 9.15 0.62
C GLY A 163 -12.02 8.30 1.57
N GLY A 164 -10.70 8.36 1.41
CA GLY A 164 -9.72 7.70 2.26
C GLY A 164 -8.32 7.80 1.68
N ASP A 165 -7.33 7.47 2.50
CA ASP A 165 -5.94 7.42 2.08
C ASP A 165 -5.73 6.10 1.30
N LEU A 166 -4.99 6.16 0.19
CA LEU A 166 -4.49 4.99 -0.51
C LEU A 166 -3.09 4.72 0.00
N ASP A 167 -2.88 3.51 0.51
CA ASP A 167 -1.59 3.06 1.05
C ASP A 167 -0.50 3.15 -0.04
N ILE A 168 -0.66 2.40 -1.14
CA ILE A 168 0.28 2.40 -2.26
C ILE A 168 -0.46 2.41 -3.61
N VAL A 169 -0.08 3.35 -4.48
CA VAL A 169 -0.43 3.35 -5.89
C VAL A 169 0.84 3.30 -6.71
N ALA A 170 0.92 2.36 -7.63
CA ALA A 170 2.09 2.15 -8.45
C ALA A 170 1.74 2.06 -9.94
N ALA A 171 2.70 2.38 -10.80
CA ALA A 171 2.56 2.27 -12.25
C ALA A 171 3.79 1.57 -12.85
N ALA A 172 3.53 0.61 -13.72
CA ALA A 172 4.52 -0.06 -14.57
C ALA A 172 3.81 -0.60 -15.82
N GLU A 173 4.50 -0.68 -16.95
CA GLU A 173 3.94 -1.21 -18.22
C GLU A 173 2.62 -0.54 -18.67
N GLY A 174 2.42 0.72 -18.29
CA GLY A 174 1.18 1.46 -18.56
C GLY A 174 -0.04 0.98 -17.74
N LYS A 175 0.17 0.08 -16.77
CA LYS A 175 -0.84 -0.44 -15.84
C LYS A 175 -0.79 0.30 -14.52
N LEU A 176 -1.97 0.52 -13.93
CA LEU A 176 -2.13 1.06 -12.59
C LEU A 176 -2.32 -0.08 -11.60
N VAL A 177 -1.44 -0.16 -10.60
CA VAL A 177 -1.53 -1.12 -9.50
C VAL A 177 -1.90 -0.39 -8.22
N TYR A 178 -2.83 -0.95 -7.48
CA TYR A 178 -3.22 -0.49 -6.15
C TYR A 178 -2.97 -1.58 -5.13
N ILE A 179 -2.33 -1.23 -4.02
CA ILE A 179 -2.06 -2.15 -2.92
C ILE A 179 -2.62 -1.54 -1.64
N GLU A 180 -3.52 -2.28 -0.98
CA GLU A 180 -3.95 -2.02 0.39
C GLU A 180 -3.16 -2.93 1.32
N LEU A 181 -2.54 -2.35 2.34
CA LEU A 181 -1.71 -3.01 3.32
C LEU A 181 -2.40 -3.02 4.68
N LYS A 182 -2.39 -4.18 5.34
CA LYS A 182 -2.80 -4.31 6.74
C LYS A 182 -1.69 -4.96 7.54
N SER A 183 -1.17 -4.21 8.50
CA SER A 183 -0.19 -4.67 9.47
C SER A 183 -0.82 -5.37 10.68
N SER A 184 -2.15 -5.34 10.82
CA SER A 184 -2.88 -5.99 11.90
C SER A 184 -3.19 -7.47 11.57
N PRO A 185 -3.24 -8.36 12.57
CA PRO A 185 -3.62 -9.75 12.32
C PRO A 185 -5.05 -9.88 11.76
N PRO A 186 -5.36 -10.91 10.96
CA PRO A 186 -6.70 -11.18 10.42
C PRO A 186 -7.86 -11.05 11.41
N ARG A 187 -7.65 -11.45 12.67
CA ARG A 187 -8.68 -11.36 13.73
C ARG A 187 -9.18 -9.93 13.95
N ASN A 188 -8.35 -8.92 13.67
CA ASN A 188 -8.70 -7.51 13.84
C ASN A 188 -9.29 -6.87 12.59
N LEU A 189 -9.29 -7.58 11.44
CA LEU A 189 -9.91 -7.08 10.22
C LEU A 189 -11.43 -6.95 10.39
N SER A 190 -11.96 -5.77 10.10
CA SER A 190 -13.39 -5.43 10.15
C SER A 190 -14.04 -5.47 8.76
N SER A 191 -15.37 -5.63 8.71
CA SER A 191 -16.10 -5.62 7.43
C SER A 191 -16.05 -4.25 6.77
N SER A 192 -16.02 -3.16 7.55
CA SER A 192 -15.89 -1.79 7.03
C SER A 192 -14.55 -1.56 6.32
N GLU A 193 -13.46 -2.17 6.79
CA GLU A 193 -12.17 -2.10 6.09
C GLU A 193 -12.21 -2.81 4.74
N VAL A 194 -12.86 -3.98 4.66
CA VAL A 194 -13.04 -4.73 3.41
C VAL A 194 -13.93 -3.95 2.43
N ALA A 195 -15.03 -3.37 2.93
CA ALA A 195 -15.90 -2.50 2.14
C ALA A 195 -15.14 -1.28 1.62
N SER A 196 -14.34 -0.62 2.46
CA SER A 196 -13.53 0.54 2.09
C SER A 196 -12.50 0.22 1.01
N PHE A 197 -11.87 -0.96 1.08
CA PHE A 197 -11.00 -1.44 0.01
C PHE A 197 -11.77 -1.59 -1.31
N CYS A 198 -12.95 -2.22 -1.29
CA CYS A 198 -13.78 -2.38 -2.49
C CYS A 198 -14.25 -1.02 -3.06
N ASP A 199 -14.58 -0.06 -2.19
CA ASP A 199 -14.93 1.31 -2.60
C ASP A 199 -13.75 1.97 -3.32
N ARG A 200 -12.53 1.82 -2.79
CA ARG A 200 -11.31 2.33 -3.42
C ARG A 200 -11.01 1.65 -4.75
N VAL A 201 -11.16 0.33 -4.86
CA VAL A 201 -11.01 -0.41 -6.13
C VAL A 201 -12.01 0.10 -7.18
N ASN A 202 -13.28 0.26 -6.79
CA ASN A 202 -14.33 0.75 -7.69
C ASN A 202 -14.10 2.20 -8.14
N LEU A 203 -13.63 3.05 -7.23
CA LEU A 203 -13.34 4.46 -7.49
C LEU A 203 -12.10 4.63 -8.38
N LEU A 204 -11.01 3.92 -8.06
CA LEU A 204 -9.72 4.07 -8.71
C LEU A 204 -9.68 3.35 -10.06
N ARG A 205 -10.42 2.24 -10.19
CA ARG A 205 -10.37 1.31 -11.34
C ARG A 205 -8.93 0.99 -11.76
N PRO A 206 -8.12 0.43 -10.84
CA PRO A 206 -6.78 -0.03 -11.19
C PRO A 206 -6.86 -1.24 -12.11
N ASP A 207 -5.81 -1.46 -12.89
CA ASP A 207 -5.66 -2.66 -13.71
C ASP A 207 -5.44 -3.90 -12.82
N LEU A 208 -4.80 -3.70 -11.66
CA LEU A 208 -4.52 -4.73 -10.67
C LEU A 208 -4.65 -4.18 -9.24
N SER A 209 -5.30 -4.93 -8.36
CA SER A 209 -5.44 -4.62 -6.93
C SER A 209 -4.93 -5.76 -6.06
N LEU A 210 -4.15 -5.43 -5.02
CA LEU A 210 -3.70 -6.38 -4.02
C LEU A 210 -4.24 -5.99 -2.65
N PHE A 211 -4.83 -6.95 -1.95
CA PHE A 211 -5.19 -6.84 -0.54
C PHE A 211 -4.18 -7.66 0.28
N VAL A 212 -3.26 -6.97 0.93
CA VAL A 212 -2.05 -7.56 1.53
C VAL A 212 -2.16 -7.52 3.04
N ILE A 213 -2.05 -8.69 3.69
CA ILE A 213 -2.05 -8.80 5.16
C ILE A 213 -0.66 -9.26 5.63
N ASP A 214 0.04 -8.44 6.41
CA ASP A 214 1.31 -8.80 7.03
C ASP A 214 1.08 -9.69 8.27
N THR A 215 0.93 -10.98 8.01
CA THR A 215 0.65 -11.98 9.03
C THR A 215 1.31 -13.32 8.69
N ALA A 216 1.31 -14.24 9.64
CA ALA A 216 1.57 -15.66 9.41
C ALA A 216 0.29 -16.52 9.56
N LEU A 217 -0.84 -15.92 9.92
CA LEU A 217 -2.11 -16.62 10.06
C LEU A 217 -2.73 -16.87 8.69
N ARG A 218 -3.43 -17.99 8.53
CA ARG A 218 -4.07 -18.34 7.24
C ARG A 218 -5.13 -17.31 6.87
N LEU A 219 -5.10 -16.83 5.62
CA LEU A 219 -6.14 -15.93 5.12
C LEU A 219 -7.48 -16.65 4.92
N SER A 220 -7.46 -17.95 4.62
CA SER A 220 -8.64 -18.79 4.39
C SER A 220 -9.62 -18.79 5.56
N ASP A 221 -9.12 -18.58 6.78
CA ASP A 221 -9.93 -18.76 7.98
C ASP A 221 -10.88 -17.57 8.20
N LYS A 222 -10.52 -16.35 7.74
CA LYS A 222 -11.34 -15.14 7.95
C LYS A 222 -11.29 -14.12 6.81
N VAL A 223 -10.09 -13.80 6.31
CA VAL A 223 -9.90 -12.73 5.32
C VAL A 223 -10.55 -13.07 3.98
N LEU A 224 -10.29 -14.28 3.45
CA LEU A 224 -10.90 -14.70 2.18
C LEU A 224 -12.44 -14.79 2.27
N PRO A 225 -13.04 -15.40 3.30
CA PRO A 225 -14.49 -15.37 3.48
C PRO A 225 -15.09 -13.97 3.49
N MET A 226 -14.47 -13.01 4.20
CA MET A 226 -14.97 -11.63 4.27
C MET A 226 -14.90 -10.93 2.91
N LEU A 227 -13.78 -11.08 2.18
CA LEU A 227 -13.63 -10.52 0.83
C LEU A 227 -14.67 -11.11 -0.13
N MET A 228 -14.89 -12.42 -0.08
CA MET A 228 -15.88 -13.10 -0.94
C MET A 228 -17.32 -12.70 -0.62
N GLN A 229 -17.63 -12.48 0.67
CA GLN A 229 -18.92 -11.95 1.06
C GLN A 229 -19.15 -10.57 0.47
N GLU A 230 -18.19 -9.65 0.62
CA GLU A 230 -18.30 -8.29 0.08
C GLU A 230 -18.40 -8.28 -1.46
N PHE A 231 -17.59 -9.11 -2.14
CA PHE A 231 -17.60 -9.18 -3.60
C PHE A 231 -18.93 -9.69 -4.14
N ARG A 232 -19.54 -10.69 -3.49
CA ARG A 232 -20.87 -11.19 -3.85
C ARG A 232 -21.94 -10.14 -3.63
N GLN A 233 -21.90 -9.42 -2.50
CA GLN A 233 -22.85 -8.35 -2.21
C GLN A 233 -22.79 -7.22 -3.24
N ARG A 234 -21.60 -6.97 -3.82
CA ARG A 234 -21.37 -5.92 -4.82
C ARG A 234 -21.45 -6.41 -6.28
N GLY A 235 -21.64 -7.71 -6.51
CA GLY A 235 -21.60 -8.29 -7.87
C GLY A 235 -20.23 -8.21 -8.56
N LEU A 236 -19.12 -8.09 -7.80
CA LEU A 236 -17.76 -7.92 -8.33
C LEU A 236 -17.09 -9.25 -8.73
N GLY A 237 -17.71 -10.39 -8.44
CA GLY A 237 -17.22 -11.71 -8.81
C GLY A 237 -18.08 -12.82 -8.20
N GLN A 238 -18.20 -13.95 -8.91
CA GLN A 238 -18.97 -15.12 -8.48
C GLN A 238 -18.09 -16.35 -8.24
N GLY A 239 -16.81 -16.29 -8.61
CA GLY A 239 -15.87 -17.39 -8.45
C GLY A 239 -15.39 -17.60 -7.02
N ASN A 240 -14.90 -18.81 -6.73
CA ASN A 240 -14.19 -19.07 -5.49
C ASN A 240 -12.72 -18.61 -5.60
N PRO A 241 -12.08 -18.17 -4.50
CA PRO A 241 -10.67 -17.82 -4.50
C PRO A 241 -9.81 -18.97 -5.03
N ARG A 242 -9.00 -18.70 -6.06
CA ARG A 242 -8.04 -19.67 -6.60
C ARG A 242 -6.67 -19.43 -6.00
N ARG A 243 -6.10 -20.42 -5.34
CA ARG A 243 -4.74 -20.31 -4.81
C ARG A 243 -3.74 -20.50 -5.95
N ILE A 244 -3.03 -19.44 -6.32
CA ILE A 244 -2.04 -19.46 -7.41
C ILE A 244 -0.62 -19.73 -6.92
N ALA A 245 -0.35 -19.48 -5.64
CA ALA A 245 0.90 -19.84 -4.99
C ALA A 245 0.68 -20.06 -3.48
N ASN A 246 1.71 -20.56 -2.79
CA ASN A 246 1.70 -20.51 -1.34
C ASN A 246 1.55 -19.04 -0.90
N GLN A 247 0.57 -18.73 -0.04
CA GLN A 247 0.31 -17.38 0.48
C GLN A 247 -0.26 -16.35 -0.52
N VAL A 248 -0.69 -16.79 -1.71
CA VAL A 248 -1.29 -15.90 -2.73
C VAL A 248 -2.56 -16.51 -3.31
N TRP A 249 -3.63 -15.72 -3.32
CA TRP A 249 -4.93 -16.10 -3.85
C TRP A 249 -5.41 -15.08 -4.87
N GLU A 250 -5.81 -15.57 -6.03
CA GLU A 250 -6.59 -14.84 -7.02
C GLU A 250 -8.06 -14.84 -6.58
N LEU A 251 -8.66 -13.65 -6.55
CA LEU A 251 -10.06 -13.44 -6.19
C LEU A 251 -10.91 -13.11 -7.41
N THR A 252 -10.34 -12.32 -8.32
CA THR A 252 -10.84 -12.03 -9.66
C THR A 252 -9.63 -11.90 -10.59
N ALA A 253 -9.85 -11.68 -11.90
CA ALA A 253 -8.77 -11.39 -12.84
C ALA A 253 -7.93 -10.14 -12.49
N HIS A 254 -8.43 -9.27 -11.60
CA HIS A 254 -7.80 -8.00 -11.26
C HIS A 254 -7.54 -7.84 -9.76
N VAL A 255 -7.94 -8.81 -8.91
CA VAL A 255 -7.83 -8.66 -7.46
C VAL A 255 -7.23 -9.90 -6.83
N TYR A 256 -6.18 -9.69 -6.03
CA TYR A 256 -5.45 -10.73 -5.34
C TYR A 256 -5.40 -10.47 -3.84
N ALA A 257 -5.46 -11.53 -3.04
CA ALA A 257 -5.15 -11.50 -1.62
C ALA A 257 -3.76 -12.10 -1.37
N VAL A 258 -2.94 -11.39 -0.61
CA VAL A 258 -1.54 -11.75 -0.35
C VAL A 258 -1.29 -11.81 1.15
N ASN A 259 -0.56 -12.85 1.56
CA ASN A 259 -0.13 -13.02 2.94
C ASN A 259 1.38 -12.76 3.07
N GLY A 260 1.75 -11.96 4.06
CA GLY A 260 3.14 -11.55 4.30
C GLY A 260 4.05 -12.62 4.93
N GLN A 261 3.57 -13.83 5.16
CA GLN A 261 4.34 -14.89 5.80
C GLN A 261 5.62 -15.20 5.02
N ARG A 262 6.73 -15.30 5.77
CA ARG A 262 8.11 -15.55 5.30
C ARG A 262 8.69 -14.39 4.51
N ASP A 263 8.22 -14.21 3.27
CA ASP A 263 8.74 -13.24 2.32
C ASP A 263 7.57 -12.49 1.67
N LEU A 264 7.37 -11.27 2.15
CA LEU A 264 6.26 -10.43 1.73
C LEU A 264 6.41 -10.00 0.26
N MET A 265 7.60 -9.58 -0.15
CA MET A 265 7.82 -9.03 -1.49
C MET A 265 7.84 -10.12 -2.55
N ALA A 266 8.34 -11.31 -2.26
CA ALA A 266 8.20 -12.44 -3.17
C ALA A 266 6.72 -12.82 -3.40
N ASN A 267 5.87 -12.73 -2.38
CA ASN A 267 4.44 -13.02 -2.53
C ASN A 267 3.70 -11.91 -3.28
N ILE A 268 4.03 -10.65 -3.02
CA ILE A 268 3.53 -9.49 -3.80
C ILE A 268 3.96 -9.62 -5.27
N GLY A 269 5.24 -9.91 -5.53
CA GLY A 269 5.76 -10.09 -6.88
C GLY A 269 5.05 -11.21 -7.65
N LYS A 270 4.74 -12.34 -7.00
CA LYS A 270 3.94 -13.42 -7.61
C LYS A 270 2.52 -12.97 -7.98
N ALA A 271 1.87 -12.18 -7.13
CA ALA A 271 0.54 -11.64 -7.43
C ALA A 271 0.59 -10.62 -8.57
N ILE A 272 1.61 -9.76 -8.61
CA ILE A 272 1.84 -8.81 -9.71
C ILE A 272 2.07 -9.55 -11.02
N ALA A 273 2.99 -10.52 -11.02
CA ALA A 273 3.28 -11.33 -12.21
C ALA A 273 2.03 -12.05 -12.72
N ALA A 274 1.26 -12.68 -11.84
CA ALA A 274 0.02 -13.35 -12.21
C ALA A 274 -1.02 -12.38 -12.79
N GLY A 275 -1.20 -11.21 -12.17
CA GLY A 275 -2.13 -10.19 -12.64
C GLY A 275 -1.73 -9.60 -13.99
N PHE A 276 -0.45 -9.27 -14.18
CA PHE A 276 0.06 -8.76 -15.46
C PHE A 276 -0.01 -9.81 -16.56
N LEU A 277 0.29 -11.07 -16.24
CA LEU A 277 0.04 -12.18 -17.15
C LEU A 277 -1.43 -12.24 -17.52
N ALA A 278 -2.38 -12.24 -16.58
CA ALA A 278 -3.81 -12.29 -16.89
C ALA A 278 -4.31 -11.10 -17.74
N LEU A 279 -3.65 -9.94 -17.64
CA LEU A 279 -3.93 -8.75 -18.46
C LEU A 279 -3.27 -8.79 -19.85
N SER A 280 -2.39 -9.76 -20.10
CA SER A 280 -1.72 -9.94 -21.38
C SER A 280 -2.71 -10.46 -22.44
N PRO A 281 -2.60 -10.00 -23.70
CA PRO A 281 -3.46 -10.48 -24.78
C PRO A 281 -3.31 -11.98 -25.09
N PHE A 282 -2.27 -12.63 -24.56
CA PHE A 282 -1.97 -14.05 -24.80
C PHE A 282 -2.54 -15.02 -23.75
N SER A 283 -3.37 -14.52 -22.82
CA SER A 283 -3.90 -15.30 -21.69
C SER A 283 -5.15 -16.12 -22.00
N GLY A 284 -5.64 -16.06 -23.24
CA GLY A 284 -6.75 -16.87 -23.74
C GLY A 284 -6.23 -18.00 -24.62
N GLY A 285 -6.00 -19.16 -24.02
CA GLY A 285 -5.75 -20.44 -24.68
C GLY A 285 -6.48 -21.55 -23.94
#